data_AF-A0A6A2F274-F1
#
_entry.id   AF-A0A6A2F274-F1
#
_cell.length_a   1.000
_cell.length_b   1.000
_cell.length_c   1.000
_cell.angle_alpha   90.00
_cell.angle_beta   90.00
_cell.angle_gamma   90.00
#
_symmetry.space_group_name_H-M   'P 1'
#
loop_
_entity.id
_entity.type
_entity.pdbx_description
1 polymer ?
#
loop_
_entity_poly.entity_id
_entity_poly.type
_entity_poly.pdbx_seq_one_letter_code
_entity_poly.pdbx_strand_id
1 'polypeptide(L)'
;MSEGLHLYSRVMELAGRQIPNTIRKHRRVNGYSQKRLAKQLGVSTALISHWERGVTMPGFVNIIKLCVLFEVTPTELYHTLFDRVREYYYQEQETALEYDTE
;
A
#
# COMPACT_ATOMS: atom_id res chain seq x y z
N MET A 1 16.87 -18.07 -9.49
CA MET A 1 16.22 -16.76 -9.75
C MET A 1 15.48 -16.38 -8.47
N SER A 2 15.79 -15.22 -7.89
CA SER A 2 15.62 -14.91 -6.45
C SER A 2 14.16 -14.83 -5.96
N GLU A 3 13.88 -15.45 -4.81
CA GLU A 3 12.61 -15.41 -4.04
C GLU A 3 12.03 -13.99 -3.89
N GLY A 4 12.89 -12.97 -3.83
CA GLY A 4 12.46 -11.57 -3.69
C GLY A 4 11.63 -11.05 -4.87
N LEU A 5 11.81 -11.59 -6.08
CA LEU A 5 11.02 -11.21 -7.24
C LEU A 5 9.62 -11.86 -7.20
N HIS A 6 9.51 -13.05 -6.62
CA HIS A 6 8.25 -13.78 -6.47
C HIS A 6 7.32 -13.10 -5.45
N LEU A 7 7.88 -12.66 -4.32
CA LEU A 7 7.07 -12.00 -3.30
C LEU A 7 6.48 -10.66 -3.79
N TYR A 8 7.27 -9.85 -4.49
CA TYR A 8 6.77 -8.57 -5.02
C TYR A 8 5.65 -8.78 -6.06
N SER A 9 5.83 -9.73 -6.98
CA SER A 9 4.81 -10.04 -7.99
C SER A 9 3.52 -10.53 -7.33
N ARG A 10 3.62 -11.38 -6.31
CA ARG A 10 2.48 -11.87 -5.56
C ARG A 10 1.71 -10.78 -4.80
N VAL A 11 2.42 -9.88 -4.12
CA VAL A 11 1.79 -8.73 -3.45
C VAL A 11 1.06 -7.83 -4.46
N MET A 12 1.64 -7.63 -5.65
CA MET A 12 1.01 -6.82 -6.70
C MET A 12 -0.22 -7.53 -7.32
N GLU A 13 -0.22 -8.86 -7.41
CA GLU A 13 -1.42 -9.63 -7.79
C GLU A 13 -2.55 -9.43 -6.78
N LEU A 14 -2.25 -9.50 -5.49
CA LEU A 14 -3.23 -9.32 -4.40
C LEU A 14 -3.78 -7.88 -4.35
N ALA A 15 -3.02 -6.88 -4.79
CA ALA A 15 -3.51 -5.52 -4.91
C ALA A 15 -4.64 -5.42 -5.97
N GLY A 16 -4.55 -6.19 -7.05
CA GLY A 16 -5.50 -6.18 -8.16
C GLY A 16 -5.32 -4.99 -9.12
N ARG A 17 -6.33 -4.72 -9.96
CA ARG A 17 -6.25 -3.69 -11.03
C ARG A 17 -5.99 -2.27 -10.51
N GLN A 18 -6.43 -1.97 -9.29
CA GLN A 18 -6.17 -0.71 -8.60
C GLN A 18 -5.71 -1.02 -7.18
N ILE A 19 -4.58 -0.45 -6.78
CA ILE A 19 -3.99 -0.66 -5.47
C ILE A 19 -4.91 -0.02 -4.42
N PRO A 20 -5.57 -0.82 -3.56
CA PRO A 20 -6.53 -0.29 -2.61
C PRO A 20 -5.79 0.53 -1.56
N ASN A 21 -6.26 1.75 -1.32
CA ASN A 21 -5.67 2.67 -0.36
C ASN A 21 -6.68 3.71 0.14
N THR A 22 -6.33 4.43 1.20
CA THR A 22 -7.15 5.46 1.83
C THR A 22 -6.52 6.85 1.78
N ILE A 23 -5.48 7.07 0.95
CA ILE A 23 -4.73 8.33 0.87
C ILE A 23 -5.67 9.53 0.65
N ARG A 24 -6.64 9.39 -0.27
CA ARG A 24 -7.60 10.47 -0.56
C ARG A 24 -8.47 10.82 0.65
N LYS A 25 -8.86 9.82 1.45
CA LYS A 25 -9.65 9.99 2.68
C LYS A 25 -8.83 10.80 3.69
N HIS A 26 -7.62 10.34 4.02
CA HIS A 26 -6.76 11.03 4.99
C HIS A 26 -6.35 12.43 4.55
N ARG A 27 -6.05 12.62 3.26
CA ARG A 27 -5.76 13.95 2.70
C ARG A 27 -6.92 14.92 2.93
N ARG A 28 -8.16 14.48 2.67
CA ARG A 28 -9.37 15.32 2.81
C ARG A 28 -9.68 15.65 4.26
N VAL A 29 -9.60 14.66 5.16
CA VAL A 29 -9.82 14.87 6.61
C VAL A 29 -8.82 15.88 7.17
N ASN A 30 -7.57 15.84 6.71
CA ASN A 30 -6.52 16.79 7.09
C ASN A 30 -6.57 18.14 6.32
N GLY A 31 -7.62 18.40 5.53
CA GLY A 31 -7.81 19.70 4.86
C GLY A 31 -6.80 20.03 3.75
N TYR A 32 -6.15 19.02 3.17
CA TYR A 32 -5.21 19.23 2.07
C TYR A 32 -5.90 19.14 0.71
N SER A 33 -5.63 20.10 -0.18
CA SER A 33 -5.84 19.91 -1.62
C SER A 33 -4.71 19.01 -2.19
N GLN A 34 -4.93 18.38 -3.34
CA GLN A 34 -3.87 17.58 -3.99
C GLN A 34 -2.63 18.45 -4.28
N LYS A 35 -2.83 19.70 -4.72
CA LYS A 35 -1.75 20.67 -4.97
C LYS A 35 -0.96 21.00 -3.69
N ARG A 36 -1.64 21.18 -2.55
CA ARG A 36 -0.99 21.48 -1.26
C ARG A 36 -0.18 20.28 -0.77
N LEU A 37 -0.74 19.07 -0.86
CA LEU A 37 -0.03 17.84 -0.50
C LEU A 37 1.20 17.61 -1.40
N ALA A 38 1.03 17.79 -2.71
CA ALA A 38 2.11 17.65 -3.68
C ALA A 38 3.29 18.58 -3.36
N LYS A 39 3.00 19.85 -3.04
CA LYS A 39 4.00 20.83 -2.60
C LYS A 39 4.71 20.40 -1.32
N GLN A 40 3.98 19.88 -0.34
CA GLN A 40 4.56 19.42 0.94
C GLN A 40 5.47 18.21 0.76
N LEU A 41 5.13 17.30 -0.16
CA LEU A 41 5.89 16.08 -0.41
C LEU A 41 7.04 16.27 -1.42
N GLY A 42 7.06 17.39 -2.15
CA GLY A 42 8.05 17.65 -3.20
C GLY A 42 7.79 16.82 -4.47
N VAL A 43 6.52 16.59 -4.81
CA VAL A 43 6.11 15.77 -5.97
C VAL A 43 5.10 16.53 -6.85
N SER A 44 4.76 15.96 -8.01
CA SER A 44 3.74 16.53 -8.89
C SER A 44 2.32 16.24 -8.38
N THR A 45 1.37 17.15 -8.64
CA THR A 45 -0.05 16.94 -8.33
C THR A 45 -0.63 15.72 -9.06
N ALA A 46 -0.16 15.45 -10.29
CA ALA A 46 -0.55 14.28 -11.06
C ALA A 46 -0.15 12.97 -10.34
N LEU A 47 1.03 12.94 -9.71
CA LEU A 47 1.48 11.77 -8.96
C LEU A 47 0.62 11.51 -7.72
N ILE A 48 0.20 12.56 -7.00
CA ILE A 48 -0.80 12.43 -5.92
C ILE A 48 -2.11 11.81 -6.45
N SER A 49 -2.60 12.28 -7.60
CA SER A 49 -3.81 11.73 -8.22
C SER A 49 -3.64 10.26 -8.66
N HIS A 50 -2.45 9.85 -9.08
CA HIS A 50 -2.16 8.45 -9.40
C HIS A 50 -2.19 7.57 -8.16
N TRP A 51 -1.59 8.02 -7.06
CA TRP A 51 -1.61 7.30 -5.78
C TRP A 51 -3.03 7.16 -5.23
N GLU A 52 -3.80 8.25 -5.21
CA GLU A 52 -5.18 8.24 -4.70
C GLU A 52 -6.13 7.33 -5.49
N ARG A 53 -5.84 7.09 -6.77
CA ARG A 53 -6.62 6.19 -7.64
C ARG A 53 -6.06 4.76 -7.65
N GLY A 54 -4.97 4.50 -6.92
CA GLY A 54 -4.33 3.19 -6.89
C GLY A 54 -3.67 2.81 -8.22
N VAL A 55 -3.32 3.78 -9.07
CA VAL A 55 -2.65 3.53 -10.36
C VAL A 55 -1.18 3.16 -10.14
N THR A 56 -0.54 3.81 -9.16
CA THR A 56 0.82 3.51 -8.73
C THR A 56 0.91 3.61 -7.22
N MET A 57 1.88 2.91 -6.62
CA MET A 57 2.18 3.03 -5.19
C MET A 57 3.21 4.15 -4.96
N PRO A 58 3.08 4.97 -3.91
CA PRO A 58 4.18 5.82 -3.45
C PRO A 58 5.37 4.95 -3.02
N GLY A 59 6.59 5.38 -3.34
CA GLY A 59 7.78 4.74 -2.76
C GLY A 59 7.81 4.87 -1.24
N PHE A 60 8.58 4.00 -0.58
CA PHE A 60 8.63 3.89 0.89
C PHE A 60 8.81 5.24 1.61
N VAL A 61 9.74 6.09 1.14
CA VAL A 61 9.97 7.43 1.70
C VAL A 61 8.70 8.29 1.68
N ASN A 62 7.91 8.22 0.61
CA ASN A 62 6.66 8.98 0.52
C ASN A 62 5.56 8.38 1.39
N ILE A 63 5.53 7.05 1.58
CA ILE A 63 4.63 6.41 2.55
C ILE A 63 4.93 6.94 3.95
N ILE A 64 6.19 6.99 4.38
CA ILE A 64 6.58 7.53 5.68
C ILE A 64 6.15 9.00 5.82
N LYS A 65 6.40 9.83 4.80
CA LYS A 65 5.95 11.23 4.82
C LYS A 65 4.43 11.37 4.92
N LEU A 66 3.67 10.53 4.20
CA LEU A 66 2.21 10.51 4.28
C LEU A 66 1.74 10.12 5.69
N CYS A 67 2.36 9.10 6.29
CA CYS A 67 2.07 8.66 7.65
C CYS A 67 2.27 9.80 8.66
N VAL A 68 3.40 10.52 8.56
CA VAL A 68 3.68 11.68 9.43
C VAL A 68 2.68 12.82 9.20
N LEU A 69 2.39 13.18 7.95
CA LEU A 69 1.49 14.29 7.64
C LEU A 69 0.03 14.02 8.01
N PHE A 70 -0.38 12.76 8.03
CA PHE A 70 -1.77 12.36 8.29
C PHE A 70 -1.97 11.75 9.68
N GLU A 71 -0.90 11.60 10.46
CA GLU A 71 -0.89 10.99 11.80
C GLU A 71 -1.49 9.57 11.81
N VAL A 72 -1.04 8.75 10.86
CA VAL A 72 -1.49 7.35 10.70
C VAL A 72 -0.34 6.41 10.43
N THR A 73 -0.61 5.12 10.59
CA THR A 73 0.29 4.03 10.24
C THR A 73 0.18 3.65 8.75
N PRO A 74 1.19 2.97 8.17
CA PRO A 74 1.09 2.41 6.83
C PRO A 74 -0.09 1.45 6.66
N THR A 75 -0.41 0.68 7.71
CA THR A 75 -1.55 -0.25 7.71
C THR A 75 -2.88 0.48 7.58
N GLU A 76 -3.05 1.65 8.20
CA GLU A 76 -4.28 2.44 8.01
C GLU A 76 -4.42 2.99 6.57
N LEU A 77 -3.28 3.34 5.94
CA LEU A 77 -3.26 3.79 4.54
C LEU A 77 -3.61 2.68 3.54
N TYR A 78 -3.25 1.44 3.86
CA TYR A 78 -3.32 0.29 2.95
C TYR A 78 -4.02 -0.94 3.56
N HIS A 79 -4.95 -0.75 4.50
CA HIS A 79 -5.54 -1.83 5.30
C HIS A 79 -6.07 -2.98 4.45
N THR A 80 -6.78 -2.68 3.37
CA THR A 80 -7.31 -3.72 2.46
C THR A 80 -6.20 -4.54 1.80
N LEU A 81 -5.10 -3.91 1.39
CA LEU A 81 -3.96 -4.63 0.82
C LEU A 81 -3.25 -5.46 1.91
N PHE A 82 -3.08 -4.86 3.09
CA PHE A 82 -2.49 -5.54 4.24
C PHE A 82 -3.29 -6.79 4.62
N ASP A 83 -4.61 -6.70 4.69
CA ASP A 83 -5.49 -7.83 5.01
C ASP A 83 -5.33 -8.96 3.99
N ARG A 84 -5.34 -8.65 2.69
CA ARG A 84 -5.14 -9.64 1.62
C ARG A 84 -3.77 -10.32 1.68
N VAL A 85 -2.71 -9.54 1.92
CA VAL A 85 -1.34 -10.07 2.04
C VAL A 85 -1.24 -10.95 3.29
N ARG A 86 -1.81 -10.52 4.40
CA ARG A 86 -1.85 -11.27 5.66
C ARG A 86 -2.56 -12.61 5.48
N GLU A 87 -3.74 -12.61 4.85
CA GLU A 87 -4.49 -13.84 4.56
C GLU A 87 -3.67 -14.82 3.72
N TYR A 88 -3.01 -14.32 2.67
CA TYR A 88 -2.14 -15.14 1.82
C TYR A 88 -0.98 -15.77 2.61
N TYR A 89 -0.27 -14.99 3.43
CA TYR A 89 0.86 -15.51 4.22
C TYR A 89 0.45 -16.60 5.21
N TYR A 90 -0.71 -16.46 5.87
CA TYR A 90 -1.16 -17.47 6.84
C TYR A 90 -1.70 -18.72 6.15
N GLN A 91 -2.37 -18.59 5.01
CA GLN A 91 -2.80 -19.75 4.22
C GLN A 91 -1.61 -20.60 3.73
N GLU A 92 -0.51 -19.96 3.31
CA GLU A 92 0.69 -20.69 2.91
C GLU A 92 1.35 -21.44 4.07
N GLN A 93 1.33 -20.90 5.29
CA GLN A 93 1.90 -21.57 6.45
C GLN A 93 1.03 -22.73 6.96
N GLU A 94 -0.30 -22.60 6.94
CA GLU A 94 -1.19 -23.73 7.27
C GLU A 94 -1.07 -24.87 6.24
N THR A 95 -1.02 -24.53 4.95
CA THR A 95 -0.81 -25.52 3.89
C THR A 95 0.55 -26.22 4.05
N ALA A 96 1.63 -25.50 4.36
CA ALA A 96 2.95 -26.08 4.55
C ALA A 96 3.02 -27.03 5.76
N LEU A 97 2.27 -26.74 6.83
CA LEU A 97 2.19 -27.59 8.02
C LEU A 97 1.40 -28.88 7.79
N GLU A 98 0.36 -28.86 6.94
CA GLU A 98 -0.40 -30.08 6.58
C GLU A 98 0.45 -31.09 5.78
N TYR A 99 1.38 -30.62 4.93
CA TYR A 99 2.25 -31.50 4.13
C TYR A 99 3.44 -32.09 4.91
N ASP A 100 3.88 -31.47 6.01
CA ASP A 100 4.99 -31.98 6.84
C ASP A 100 4.53 -33.06 7.85
N THR A 101 3.25 -33.43 7.86
CA THR A 101 2.69 -34.43 8.79
C THR A 101 2.41 -35.81 8.15
N GLU A 102 2.76 -35.99 6.86
CA GLU A 102 2.76 -37.29 6.14
C GLU A 102 4.20 -37.79 5.89
#